data_AF-A0A4V4HRY8-F1
#
_entry.id   AF-A0A4V4HRY8-F1
#
_cell.length_a   1.000
_cell.length_b   1.000
_cell.length_c   1.000
_cell.angle_alpha   90.00
_cell.angle_beta   90.00
_cell.angle_gamma   90.00
#
_symmetry.space_group_name_H-M   'P 1'
#
loop_
_entity.id
_entity.type
_entity.pdbx_description
1 polymer ?
#
loop_
_entity_poly.entity_id
_entity_poly.type
_entity_poly.pdbx_seq_one_letter_code
_entity_poly.pdbx_strand_id
1 'polypeptide(L)'
;MRYRDRLERTERLLERYARFIGPQSADSLRSMVLHGEPGLAVEDLASALVRNKVKLDWGDAVEFRQLLTGFQRCPDTPSDIEDLLLFGEAPSDGYFFYLFDPSDPFAVAAATAECFPVPPERIGVMVDDVPAPGTPDRPLALVQHSPAEGAASVEFSAGPEFVGLVGGVSELAVARSLCRAVGASAMLGAHGLTPNQWMLVTAVGGHGVVMVDGDASDDGRWEILFAYEPIEDAPDLPVR
;
A
#
# COMPACT_ATOMS: atom_id res chain seq x y z
N MET A 1 -0.14 -11.13 -23.11
CA MET A 1 0.00 -12.50 -22.55
C MET A 1 -0.98 -13.43 -23.25
N ARG A 2 -0.56 -14.61 -23.73
CA ARG A 2 -1.47 -15.56 -24.41
C ARG A 2 -2.37 -16.26 -23.39
N TYR A 3 -3.57 -16.67 -23.80
CA TYR A 3 -4.55 -17.32 -22.92
C TYR A 3 -3.99 -18.57 -22.21
N ARG A 4 -3.27 -19.41 -22.96
CA ARG A 4 -2.64 -20.63 -22.41
C ARG A 4 -1.62 -20.32 -21.31
N ASP A 5 -0.77 -19.31 -21.52
CA ASP A 5 0.20 -18.88 -20.51
C ASP A 5 -0.51 -18.41 -19.23
N ARG A 6 -1.67 -17.74 -19.34
CA ARG A 6 -2.46 -17.32 -18.17
C ARG A 6 -3.01 -18.51 -17.40
N LEU A 7 -3.52 -19.52 -18.11
CA LEU A 7 -4.08 -20.73 -17.51
C LEU A 7 -3.01 -21.45 -16.68
N GLU A 8 -1.86 -21.74 -17.30
CA GLU A 8 -0.74 -22.47 -16.66
C GLU A 8 -0.21 -21.72 -15.43
N ARG A 9 -0.13 -20.39 -15.51
CA ARG A 9 0.25 -19.52 -14.38
C ARG A 9 -0.77 -19.54 -13.25
N THR A 10 -2.05 -19.44 -13.57
CA THR A 10 -3.15 -19.47 -12.59
C THR A 10 -3.21 -20.82 -11.87
N GLU A 11 -3.07 -21.93 -12.60
CA GLU A 11 -2.99 -23.28 -12.03
C GLU A 11 -1.84 -23.40 -11.05
N ARG A 12 -0.65 -22.94 -11.42
CA ARG A 12 0.53 -22.97 -10.54
C ARG A 12 0.33 -22.17 -9.25
N LEU A 13 -0.21 -20.96 -9.34
CA LEU A 13 -0.52 -20.15 -8.16
C LEU A 13 -1.57 -20.83 -7.28
N LEU A 14 -2.61 -21.39 -7.89
CA LEU A 14 -3.66 -22.12 -7.17
C LEU A 14 -3.09 -23.36 -6.46
N GLU A 15 -2.23 -24.14 -7.10
CA GLU A 15 -1.57 -25.29 -6.47
C GLU A 15 -0.74 -24.88 -5.24
N ARG A 16 0.01 -23.78 -5.35
CA ARG A 16 0.87 -23.29 -4.28
C ARG A 16 0.07 -22.74 -3.09
N TYR A 17 -1.01 -22.00 -3.37
CA TYR A 17 -1.70 -21.21 -2.35
C TYR A 17 -3.08 -21.77 -1.92
N ALA A 18 -3.60 -22.81 -2.58
CA ALA A 18 -4.90 -23.43 -2.25
C ALA A 18 -5.04 -23.84 -0.78
N ARG A 19 -3.94 -24.28 -0.15
CA ARG A 19 -3.94 -24.68 1.26
C ARG A 19 -4.31 -23.55 2.22
N PHE A 20 -4.15 -22.30 1.82
CA PHE A 20 -4.41 -21.14 2.67
C PHE A 20 -5.84 -20.61 2.59
N ILE A 21 -6.65 -21.08 1.63
CA ILE A 21 -8.00 -20.57 1.37
C ILE A 21 -9.12 -21.57 1.73
N GLY A 22 -8.74 -22.75 2.21
CA GLY A 22 -9.65 -23.84 2.56
C GLY A 22 -10.05 -24.71 1.36
N PRO A 23 -10.46 -25.98 1.60
CA PRO A 23 -10.68 -26.96 0.54
C PRO A 23 -11.87 -26.60 -0.36
N GLN A 24 -12.97 -26.09 0.20
CA GLN A 24 -14.15 -25.71 -0.58
C GLN A 24 -13.84 -24.58 -1.57
N SER A 25 -13.15 -23.54 -1.11
CA SER A 25 -12.71 -22.43 -1.96
C SER A 25 -11.75 -22.92 -3.03
N ALA A 26 -10.75 -23.73 -2.65
CA ALA A 26 -9.79 -24.29 -3.61
C ALA A 26 -10.46 -25.13 -4.70
N ASP A 27 -11.43 -25.97 -4.36
CA ASP A 27 -12.16 -26.79 -5.34
C ASP A 27 -13.04 -25.94 -6.26
N SER A 28 -13.66 -24.89 -5.74
CA SER A 28 -14.40 -23.90 -6.54
C SER A 28 -13.50 -23.23 -7.58
N LEU A 29 -12.31 -22.76 -7.16
CA LEU A 29 -11.36 -22.11 -8.07
C LEU A 29 -10.81 -23.08 -9.12
N ARG A 30 -10.54 -24.34 -8.75
CA ARG A 30 -10.15 -25.37 -9.73
C ARG A 30 -11.25 -25.60 -10.77
N SER A 31 -12.51 -25.62 -10.33
CA SER A 31 -13.65 -25.69 -11.24
C SER A 31 -13.68 -24.51 -12.20
N MET A 32 -13.50 -23.28 -11.74
CA MET A 32 -13.45 -22.09 -12.62
C MET A 32 -12.35 -22.19 -13.67
N VAL A 33 -11.14 -22.60 -13.28
CA VAL A 33 -10.02 -22.84 -14.20
C VAL A 33 -10.38 -23.88 -15.26
N LEU A 34 -10.97 -25.02 -14.85
CA LEU A 34 -11.41 -26.09 -15.76
C LEU A 34 -12.49 -25.63 -16.75
N HIS A 35 -13.37 -24.72 -16.36
CA HIS A 35 -14.43 -24.16 -17.21
C HIS A 35 -13.94 -22.99 -18.08
N GLY A 36 -12.65 -22.67 -18.05
CA GLY A 36 -12.06 -21.63 -18.89
C GLY A 36 -12.25 -20.21 -18.35
N GLU A 37 -12.38 -20.07 -17.03
CA GLU A 37 -12.52 -18.78 -16.34
C GLU A 37 -11.29 -18.45 -15.47
N PRO A 38 -10.05 -18.48 -16.00
CA PRO A 38 -8.85 -18.24 -15.19
C PRO A 38 -8.79 -16.81 -14.64
N GLY A 39 -9.46 -15.85 -15.28
CA GLY A 39 -9.54 -14.46 -14.79
C GLY A 39 -10.34 -14.34 -13.50
N LEU A 40 -11.49 -15.00 -13.41
CA LEU A 40 -12.29 -15.04 -12.19
C LEU A 40 -11.56 -15.85 -11.10
N ALA A 41 -10.96 -16.98 -11.49
CA ALA A 41 -10.22 -17.80 -10.54
C ALA A 41 -9.03 -17.08 -9.91
N VAL A 42 -8.26 -16.30 -10.67
CA VAL A 42 -7.13 -15.54 -10.11
C VAL A 42 -7.60 -14.39 -9.22
N GLU A 43 -8.72 -13.76 -9.55
CA GLU A 43 -9.30 -12.67 -8.76
C GLU A 43 -9.85 -13.17 -7.41
N ASP A 44 -10.59 -14.27 -7.42
CA ASP A 44 -11.11 -14.88 -6.19
C ASP A 44 -9.97 -15.47 -5.35
N LEU A 45 -8.95 -16.06 -5.99
CA LEU A 45 -7.75 -16.50 -5.31
C LEU A 45 -7.05 -15.33 -4.62
N ALA A 46 -6.80 -14.23 -5.35
CA ALA A 46 -6.20 -13.02 -4.81
C ALA A 46 -7.00 -12.49 -3.61
N SER A 47 -8.32 -12.37 -3.76
CA SER A 47 -9.21 -11.85 -2.74
C SER A 47 -9.21 -12.72 -1.48
N ALA A 48 -9.17 -14.05 -1.66
CA ALA A 48 -9.08 -14.99 -0.57
C ALA A 48 -7.72 -14.94 0.15
N LEU A 49 -6.62 -14.75 -0.59
CA LEU A 49 -5.27 -14.63 -0.02
C LEU A 49 -5.13 -13.35 0.81
N VAL A 50 -5.63 -12.22 0.29
CA VAL A 50 -5.70 -10.95 1.03
C VAL A 50 -6.55 -11.11 2.28
N ARG A 51 -7.75 -11.67 2.16
CA ARG A 51 -8.66 -11.89 3.30
C ARG A 51 -8.05 -12.76 4.40
N ASN A 52 -7.29 -13.77 4.00
CA ASN A 52 -6.63 -14.71 4.90
C ASN A 52 -5.22 -14.24 5.33
N LYS A 53 -4.81 -13.03 4.94
CA LYS A 53 -3.54 -12.41 5.34
C LYS A 53 -2.33 -13.28 4.94
N VAL A 54 -2.36 -13.84 3.73
CA VAL A 54 -1.32 -14.75 3.23
C VAL A 54 -0.22 -13.95 2.56
N LYS A 55 0.97 -13.98 3.14
CA LYS A 55 2.16 -13.38 2.52
C LYS A 55 2.60 -14.22 1.31
N LEU A 56 2.72 -13.56 0.16
CA LEU A 56 3.19 -14.19 -1.07
C LEU A 56 4.70 -14.08 -1.21
N ASP A 57 5.27 -15.02 -1.95
CA ASP A 57 6.61 -14.84 -2.50
C ASP A 57 6.57 -13.75 -3.59
N TRP A 58 7.57 -12.86 -3.62
CA TRP A 58 7.60 -11.72 -4.53
C TRP A 58 7.37 -12.07 -6.00
N GLY A 59 8.01 -13.13 -6.49
CA GLY A 59 7.83 -13.58 -7.87
C GLY A 59 6.38 -13.96 -8.19
N ASP A 60 5.66 -14.52 -7.21
CA ASP A 60 4.25 -14.84 -7.36
C ASP A 60 3.36 -13.60 -7.22
N ALA A 61 3.70 -12.64 -6.35
CA ALA A 61 2.97 -11.37 -6.24
C ALA A 61 3.03 -10.54 -7.53
N VAL A 62 4.23 -10.42 -8.13
CA VAL A 62 4.40 -9.80 -9.46
C VAL A 62 3.57 -10.55 -10.50
N GLU A 63 3.51 -11.87 -10.42
CA GLU A 63 2.71 -12.67 -11.34
C GLU A 63 1.20 -12.46 -11.17
N PHE A 64 0.70 -12.37 -9.92
CA PHE A 64 -0.67 -11.99 -9.64
C PHE A 64 -1.01 -10.64 -10.27
N ARG A 65 -0.17 -9.61 -10.09
CA ARG A 65 -0.36 -8.29 -10.69
C ARG A 65 -0.45 -8.35 -12.22
N GLN A 66 0.43 -9.12 -12.87
CA GLN A 66 0.39 -9.32 -14.32
C GLN A 66 -0.87 -10.06 -14.79
N LEU A 67 -1.40 -10.98 -13.99
CA LEU A 67 -2.63 -11.70 -14.30
C LEU A 67 -3.87 -10.80 -14.12
N LEU A 68 -3.91 -10.02 -13.04
CA LEU A 68 -5.05 -9.16 -12.66
C LEU A 68 -5.25 -7.95 -13.57
N THR A 69 -4.17 -7.35 -14.06
CA THR A 69 -4.22 -6.28 -15.09
C THR A 69 -4.82 -6.75 -16.42
N GLY A 70 -4.94 -8.07 -16.61
CA GLY A 70 -5.40 -8.68 -17.84
C GLY A 70 -6.93 -8.83 -17.99
N PHE A 71 -7.72 -8.50 -16.98
CA PHE A 71 -9.17 -8.77 -16.93
C PHE A 71 -9.96 -7.57 -16.40
N GLN A 72 -11.25 -7.51 -16.77
CA GLN A 72 -12.19 -6.62 -16.11
C GLN A 72 -12.50 -7.21 -14.72
N ARG A 73 -12.14 -6.47 -13.67
CA ARG A 73 -12.33 -6.92 -12.28
C ARG A 73 -13.80 -6.88 -11.88
N CYS A 74 -14.21 -7.76 -10.98
CA CYS A 74 -15.51 -7.66 -10.32
C CYS A 74 -15.64 -6.29 -9.60
N PRO A 75 -16.82 -5.67 -9.54
CA PRO A 75 -17.02 -4.45 -8.76
C PRO A 75 -16.70 -4.62 -7.26
N ASP A 76 -16.77 -5.85 -6.76
CA ASP A 76 -16.51 -6.18 -5.35
C ASP A 76 -15.03 -6.48 -5.06
N THR A 77 -14.17 -6.54 -6.09
CA THR A 77 -12.71 -6.66 -5.88
C THR A 77 -12.18 -5.37 -5.27
N PRO A 78 -11.36 -5.43 -4.21
CA PRO A 78 -10.63 -4.26 -3.75
C PRO A 78 -9.87 -3.61 -4.90
N SER A 79 -10.01 -2.30 -5.07
CA SER A 79 -9.38 -1.55 -6.18
C SER A 79 -7.85 -1.63 -6.15
N ASP A 80 -7.30 -1.89 -4.98
CA ASP A 80 -5.89 -1.99 -4.59
C ASP A 80 -5.42 -3.44 -4.38
N ILE A 81 -6.18 -4.44 -4.83
CA ILE A 81 -5.84 -5.86 -4.61
C ILE A 81 -4.45 -6.26 -5.11
N GLU A 82 -3.96 -5.66 -6.20
CA GLU A 82 -2.62 -5.92 -6.74
C GLU A 82 -1.54 -5.48 -5.75
N ASP A 83 -1.77 -4.35 -5.10
CA ASP A 83 -0.87 -3.81 -4.10
C ASP A 83 -0.97 -4.65 -2.81
N LEU A 84 -2.18 -4.97 -2.35
CA LEU A 84 -2.37 -5.83 -1.17
C LEU A 84 -1.68 -7.20 -1.29
N LEU A 85 -1.62 -7.76 -2.51
CA LEU A 85 -0.90 -9.01 -2.78
C LEU A 85 0.63 -8.84 -2.80
N LEU A 86 1.13 -7.70 -3.27
CA LEU A 86 2.57 -7.37 -3.26
C LEU A 86 3.11 -7.15 -1.86
N PHE A 87 2.30 -6.56 -0.98
CA PHE A 87 2.74 -6.06 0.32
C PHE A 87 2.27 -6.94 1.48
N GLY A 88 1.36 -7.87 1.22
CA GLY A 88 0.90 -8.86 2.20
C GLY A 88 0.19 -8.24 3.40
N GLU A 89 -0.27 -7.00 3.26
CA GLU A 89 -0.94 -6.31 4.33
C GLU A 89 -2.37 -6.86 4.46
N ALA A 90 -2.57 -7.62 5.53
CA ALA A 90 -3.80 -7.42 6.29
C ALA A 90 -4.09 -5.91 6.36
N PRO A 91 -5.34 -5.43 6.22
CA PRO A 91 -5.62 -4.05 6.62
C PRO A 91 -5.04 -3.89 8.02
N SER A 92 -4.06 -3.01 8.12
CA SER A 92 -3.28 -2.83 9.33
C SER A 92 -4.24 -2.40 10.44
N ASP A 93 -3.91 -2.71 11.70
CA ASP A 93 -4.65 -2.13 12.83
C ASP A 93 -4.45 -0.60 12.90
N GLY A 94 -3.69 -0.01 11.98
CA GLY A 94 -3.47 1.42 11.87
C GLY A 94 -2.53 1.77 10.72
N TYR A 95 -2.63 2.99 10.21
CA TYR A 95 -1.76 3.48 9.16
C TYR A 95 -0.49 4.11 9.73
N PHE A 96 0.62 3.96 9.02
CA PHE A 96 1.91 4.51 9.33
C PHE A 96 2.75 4.73 8.06
N PHE A 97 3.02 5.99 7.71
CA PHE A 97 3.87 6.33 6.57
C PHE A 97 4.52 7.71 6.72
N TYR A 98 5.53 7.96 5.90
CA TYR A 98 6.28 9.21 5.90
C TYR A 98 5.99 10.01 4.64
N LEU A 99 5.62 11.29 4.76
CA LEU A 99 5.51 12.23 3.65
C LEU A 99 6.76 13.10 3.54
N PHE A 100 7.21 13.37 2.33
CA PHE A 100 8.39 14.18 2.03
C PHE A 100 8.19 15.05 0.77
N ASP A 101 8.98 16.11 0.69
CA ASP A 101 9.12 17.01 -0.47
C ASP A 101 7.83 17.58 -1.09
N PRO A 102 7.31 18.72 -0.59
CA PRO A 102 7.47 19.26 0.76
C PRO A 102 6.35 18.76 1.69
N SER A 103 6.65 18.56 2.96
CA SER A 103 5.67 18.08 3.93
C SER A 103 5.60 19.01 5.15
N ASP A 104 4.58 19.88 5.18
CA ASP A 104 4.20 20.67 6.35
C ASP A 104 3.18 19.86 7.18
N PRO A 105 3.45 19.55 8.46
CA PRO A 105 2.52 18.77 9.28
C PRO A 105 1.14 19.44 9.44
N PHE A 106 1.05 20.77 9.37
CA PHE A 106 -0.24 21.46 9.40
C PHE A 106 -1.02 21.28 8.10
N ALA A 107 -0.35 21.32 6.95
CA ALA A 107 -0.97 21.05 5.65
C ALA A 107 -1.48 19.60 5.57
N VAL A 108 -0.71 18.63 6.07
CA VAL A 108 -1.13 17.22 6.11
C VAL A 108 -2.33 17.02 7.04
N ALA A 109 -2.35 17.67 8.20
CA ALA A 109 -3.51 17.62 9.11
C ALA A 109 -4.77 18.23 8.47
N ALA A 110 -4.65 19.38 7.80
CA ALA A 110 -5.76 19.99 7.07
C ALA A 110 -6.27 19.08 5.95
N ALA A 111 -5.37 18.56 5.11
CA ALA A 111 -5.72 17.61 4.05
C ALA A 111 -6.40 16.35 4.59
N THR A 112 -5.98 15.86 5.76
CA THR A 112 -6.61 14.70 6.41
C THR A 112 -8.08 14.97 6.76
N ALA A 113 -8.39 16.15 7.31
CA ALA A 113 -9.77 16.53 7.60
C ALA A 113 -10.62 16.78 6.33
N GLU A 114 -9.99 17.20 5.22
CA GLU A 114 -10.68 17.45 3.95
C GLU A 114 -10.95 16.16 3.17
N CYS A 115 -9.99 15.24 3.14
CA CYS A 115 -10.09 13.99 2.37
C CYS A 115 -10.92 12.92 3.07
N PHE A 116 -11.02 12.96 4.40
CA PHE A 116 -11.60 11.89 5.20
C PHE A 116 -12.66 12.41 6.17
N PRO A 117 -13.61 11.57 6.61
CA PRO A 117 -14.67 11.96 7.55
C PRO A 117 -14.14 12.06 8.99
N VAL A 118 -13.09 12.84 9.21
CA VAL A 118 -12.41 13.03 10.49
C VAL A 118 -12.48 14.51 10.89
N PRO A 119 -13.06 14.83 12.07
CA PRO A 119 -13.11 16.21 12.54
C PRO A 119 -11.70 16.77 12.76
N PRO A 120 -11.40 18.03 12.34
CA PRO A 120 -10.09 18.64 12.53
C PRO A 120 -9.59 18.60 13.98
N GLU A 121 -10.49 18.76 14.95
CA GLU A 121 -10.17 18.73 16.40
C GLU A 121 -9.78 17.33 16.92
N ARG A 122 -9.94 16.29 16.10
CA ARG A 122 -9.50 14.92 16.40
C ARG A 122 -8.18 14.58 15.69
N ILE A 123 -7.55 15.51 15.00
CA ILE A 123 -6.25 15.32 14.36
C ILE A 123 -5.20 16.03 15.21
N GLY A 124 -4.19 15.29 15.63
CA GLY A 124 -3.09 15.82 16.43
C GLY A 124 -1.95 16.27 15.53
N VAL A 125 -1.34 17.40 15.86
CA VAL A 125 -0.10 17.86 15.22
C VAL A 125 1.01 17.93 16.28
N MET A 126 2.16 17.36 15.95
CA MET A 126 3.39 17.46 16.72
C MET A 126 4.49 18.11 15.89
N VAL A 127 5.18 19.07 16.48
CA VAL A 127 6.34 19.75 15.89
C VAL A 127 7.48 19.61 16.87
N ASP A 128 8.58 18.97 16.43
CA ASP A 128 9.78 18.73 17.24
C ASP A 128 9.44 18.07 18.59
N ASP A 129 8.63 17.02 18.55
CA ASP A 129 8.10 16.28 19.70
C ASP A 129 7.23 17.10 20.68
N VAL A 130 6.82 18.31 20.29
CA VAL A 130 5.93 19.17 21.08
C VAL A 130 4.54 19.22 20.44
N PRO A 131 3.46 18.94 21.21
CA PRO A 131 2.09 19.11 20.72
C PRO A 131 1.83 20.57 20.31
N ALA A 132 1.35 20.76 19.08
CA ALA A 132 0.87 22.07 18.65
C ALA A 132 -0.37 22.52 19.46
N PRO A 133 -0.66 23.83 19.54
CA PRO A 133 -1.87 24.32 20.19
C PRO A 133 -3.13 23.69 19.60
N GLY A 134 -3.97 23.12 20.46
CA GLY A 134 -5.22 22.46 20.04
C GLY A 134 -5.08 20.98 19.73
N THR A 135 -3.88 20.39 19.82
CA THR A 135 -3.70 18.95 19.69
C THR A 135 -4.48 18.21 20.80
N PRO A 136 -5.37 17.27 20.44
CA PRO A 136 -6.17 16.53 21.42
C PRO A 136 -5.31 15.52 22.19
N ASP A 137 -5.71 15.19 23.42
CA ASP A 137 -5.04 14.16 24.24
C ASP A 137 -5.07 12.76 23.59
N ARG A 138 -6.08 12.51 22.74
CA ARG A 138 -6.31 11.23 22.04
C ARG A 138 -6.71 11.48 20.58
N PRO A 139 -5.74 11.79 19.70
CA PRO A 139 -6.02 11.99 18.29
C PRO A 139 -6.46 10.68 17.61
N LEU A 140 -7.26 10.81 16.55
CA LEU A 140 -7.58 9.73 15.62
C LEU A 140 -6.43 9.48 14.64
N ALA A 141 -5.82 10.57 14.19
CA ALA A 141 -4.60 10.59 13.38
C ALA A 141 -3.63 11.60 14.00
N LEU A 142 -2.36 11.22 14.08
CA LEU A 142 -1.27 12.04 14.54
C LEU A 142 -0.36 12.35 13.35
N VAL A 143 -0.07 13.63 13.19
CA VAL A 143 0.82 14.15 12.15
C VAL A 143 2.02 14.78 12.85
N GLN A 144 3.20 14.22 12.65
CA GLN A 144 4.39 14.61 13.37
C GLN A 144 5.49 15.03 12.39
N HIS A 145 6.06 16.22 12.60
CA HIS A 145 7.33 16.55 11.97
C HIS A 145 8.43 15.65 12.54
N SER A 146 9.12 14.91 11.66
CA SER A 146 10.26 14.08 12.00
C SER A 146 11.53 14.72 11.45
N PRO A 147 12.30 15.44 12.29
CA PRO A 147 13.59 15.98 11.91
C PRO A 147 14.64 14.85 12.00
N ALA A 148 14.55 13.85 11.13
CA ALA A 148 15.67 12.94 10.95
C ALA A 148 16.87 13.73 10.37
N GLU A 149 18.10 13.33 10.73
CA GLU A 149 19.34 13.98 10.27
C GLU A 149 19.54 13.79 8.75
N GLY A 150 18.85 14.62 7.96
CA GLY A 150 19.18 14.84 6.55
C GLY A 150 18.01 15.02 5.59
N ALA A 151 16.77 14.76 5.98
CA ALA A 151 15.58 15.13 5.21
C ALA A 151 14.39 15.38 6.14
N ALA A 152 13.80 16.58 6.06
CA ALA A 152 12.57 16.87 6.78
C ALA A 152 11.46 15.99 6.22
N SER A 153 10.83 15.21 7.10
CA SER A 153 9.67 14.39 6.75
C SER A 153 8.54 14.63 7.74
N VAL A 154 7.32 14.28 7.32
CA VAL A 154 6.15 14.26 8.19
C VAL A 154 5.70 12.84 8.32
N GLU A 155 5.73 12.32 9.54
CA GLU A 155 5.12 11.05 9.88
C GLU A 155 3.60 11.23 10.00
N PHE A 156 2.86 10.33 9.36
CA PHE A 156 1.43 10.16 9.54
C PHE A 156 1.20 8.83 10.25
N SER A 157 0.53 8.86 11.40
CA SER A 157 0.11 7.65 12.11
C SER A 157 -1.37 7.72 12.50
N ALA A 158 -2.11 6.62 12.33
CA ALA A 158 -3.52 6.57 12.66
C ALA A 158 -3.92 5.17 13.15
N GLY A 159 -4.78 5.08 14.16
CA GLY A 159 -5.17 3.80 14.77
C GLY A 159 -6.43 3.16 14.17
N PRO A 160 -6.94 2.06 14.79
CA PRO A 160 -8.07 1.29 14.23
C PRO A 160 -9.38 2.10 14.16
N GLU A 161 -9.56 3.09 15.04
CA GLU A 161 -10.73 3.97 15.02
C GLU A 161 -10.75 4.82 13.74
N PHE A 162 -9.60 5.32 13.31
CA PHE A 162 -9.46 6.03 12.03
C PHE A 162 -9.71 5.09 10.85
N VAL A 163 -9.12 3.88 10.86
CA VAL A 163 -9.34 2.84 9.84
C VAL A 163 -10.83 2.55 9.66
N GLY A 164 -11.56 2.38 10.77
CA GLY A 164 -13.01 2.18 10.74
C GLY A 164 -13.79 3.37 10.17
N LEU A 165 -13.38 4.60 10.49
CA LEU A 165 -14.02 5.83 9.99
C LEU A 165 -13.84 6.03 8.48
N VAL A 166 -12.68 5.67 7.94
CA VAL A 166 -12.41 5.76 6.49
C VAL A 166 -12.94 4.56 5.70
N GLY A 167 -13.70 3.67 6.34
CA GLY A 167 -14.32 2.52 5.68
C GLY A 167 -13.35 1.37 5.39
N GLY A 168 -12.22 1.29 6.10
CA GLY A 168 -11.25 0.21 5.95
C GLY A 168 -10.52 0.19 4.62
N VAL A 169 -10.39 1.35 3.95
CA VAL A 169 -9.52 1.50 2.77
C VAL A 169 -8.06 1.16 3.12
N SER A 170 -7.22 0.84 2.14
CA SER A 170 -5.81 0.56 2.42
C SER A 170 -5.02 1.80 2.84
N GLU A 171 -3.88 1.56 3.49
CA GLU A 171 -2.87 2.59 3.77
C GLU A 171 -2.44 3.31 2.49
N LEU A 172 -2.22 2.56 1.40
CA LEU A 172 -1.91 3.11 0.09
C LEU A 172 -3.00 4.06 -0.41
N ALA A 173 -4.28 3.70 -0.28
CA ALA A 173 -5.37 4.59 -0.70
C ALA A 173 -5.40 5.89 0.12
N VAL A 174 -5.11 5.81 1.43
CA VAL A 174 -5.00 6.97 2.31
C VAL A 174 -3.82 7.85 1.90
N ALA A 175 -2.63 7.27 1.76
CA ALA A 175 -1.42 7.97 1.37
C ALA A 175 -1.56 8.66 0.00
N ARG A 176 -2.13 7.98 -1.01
CA ARG A 176 -2.40 8.59 -2.33
C ARG A 176 -3.31 9.80 -2.26
N SER A 177 -4.32 9.75 -1.40
CA SER A 177 -5.26 10.86 -1.23
C SER A 177 -4.56 12.06 -0.60
N LEU A 178 -3.75 11.82 0.44
CA LEU A 178 -2.96 12.87 1.09
C LEU A 178 -1.90 13.44 0.15
N CYS A 179 -1.09 12.60 -0.50
CA CYS A 179 -0.06 13.00 -1.47
C CYS A 179 -0.62 13.97 -2.52
N ARG A 180 -1.78 13.65 -3.09
CA ARG A 180 -2.46 14.51 -4.07
C ARG A 180 -2.95 15.83 -3.47
N ALA A 181 -3.49 15.79 -2.25
CA ALA A 181 -4.02 16.95 -1.58
C ALA A 181 -2.92 17.94 -1.17
N VAL A 182 -1.79 17.45 -0.68
CA VAL A 182 -0.67 18.28 -0.23
C VAL A 182 0.39 18.55 -1.30
N GLY A 183 0.40 17.78 -2.39
CA GLY A 183 1.43 17.84 -3.42
C GLY A 183 2.78 17.29 -2.95
N ALA A 184 2.76 16.26 -2.12
CA ALA A 184 3.95 15.64 -1.51
C ALA A 184 4.06 14.16 -1.92
N SER A 185 5.25 13.59 -1.82
CA SER A 185 5.45 12.15 -1.98
C SER A 185 5.38 11.44 -0.62
N ALA A 186 5.16 10.14 -0.61
CA ALA A 186 5.15 9.33 0.61
C ALA A 186 5.90 8.00 0.47
N MET A 187 6.54 7.59 1.56
CA MET A 187 7.15 6.28 1.76
C MET A 187 6.28 5.50 2.74
N LEU A 188 5.69 4.42 2.26
CA LEU A 188 4.98 3.45 3.09
C LEU A 188 5.94 2.29 3.38
N GLY A 189 5.79 1.70 4.57
CA GLY A 189 6.73 0.83 5.28
C GLY A 189 7.50 -0.22 4.47
N ALA A 190 8.39 -0.96 5.15
CA ALA A 190 9.13 -2.06 4.54
C ALA A 190 8.18 -3.23 4.16
N HIS A 191 7.49 -3.10 3.02
CA HIS A 191 6.49 -4.04 2.57
C HIS A 191 7.07 -5.18 1.72
N GLY A 192 8.38 -5.17 1.47
CA GLY A 192 9.02 -6.16 0.63
C GLY A 192 9.49 -7.44 1.34
N LEU A 193 10.27 -8.23 0.60
CA LEU A 193 11.01 -9.38 1.11
C LEU A 193 12.23 -8.95 1.93
N THR A 194 12.76 -7.75 1.69
CA THR A 194 13.91 -7.20 2.41
C THR A 194 13.51 -5.95 3.20
N PRO A 195 14.23 -5.63 4.29
CA PRO A 195 13.96 -4.43 5.10
C PRO A 195 14.03 -3.10 4.32
N ASN A 196 14.72 -3.11 3.18
CA ASN A 196 14.98 -1.92 2.37
C ASN A 196 14.05 -1.80 1.15
N GLN A 197 13.04 -2.66 1.05
CA GLN A 197 12.02 -2.55 0.01
C GLN A 197 10.80 -1.82 0.55
N TRP A 198 10.55 -0.64 0.00
CA TRP A 198 9.50 0.28 0.43
C TRP A 198 8.58 0.59 -0.74
N MET A 199 7.42 1.15 -0.44
CA MET A 199 6.54 1.69 -1.47
C MET A 199 6.70 3.20 -1.54
N LEU A 200 7.01 3.69 -2.74
CA LEU A 200 6.91 5.11 -3.07
C LEU A 200 5.50 5.42 -3.58
N VAL A 201 4.91 6.50 -3.09
CA VAL A 201 3.75 7.17 -3.64
C VAL A 201 4.16 8.59 -4.05
N THR A 202 3.95 8.96 -5.31
CA THR A 202 4.30 10.29 -5.85
C THR A 202 3.20 11.31 -5.56
N ALA A 203 3.51 12.59 -5.77
CA ALA A 203 2.58 13.70 -5.55
C ALA A 203 1.28 13.59 -6.36
N VAL A 204 1.30 12.99 -7.55
CA VAL A 204 0.08 12.73 -8.35
C VAL A 204 -0.64 11.44 -7.97
N GLY A 205 -0.11 10.70 -6.99
CA GLY A 205 -0.62 9.41 -6.52
C GLY A 205 -0.30 8.25 -7.47
N GLY A 206 0.76 8.38 -8.27
CA GLY A 206 1.45 7.23 -8.87
C GLY A 206 2.20 6.47 -7.79
N HIS A 207 2.42 5.17 -7.95
CA HIS A 207 3.06 4.38 -6.90
C HIS A 207 3.79 3.16 -7.44
N GLY A 208 4.77 2.69 -6.68
CA GLY A 208 5.52 1.48 -6.99
C GLY A 208 6.55 1.13 -5.94
N VAL A 209 7.12 -0.06 -6.08
CA VAL A 209 8.13 -0.56 -5.14
C VAL A 209 9.49 -0.03 -5.50
N VAL A 210 10.17 0.43 -4.47
CA VAL A 210 11.53 0.96 -4.57
C VAL A 210 12.46 0.25 -3.60
N MET A 211 13.72 0.14 -3.99
CA MET A 211 14.80 -0.19 -3.09
C MET A 211 15.36 1.11 -2.52
N VAL A 212 15.37 1.23 -1.20
CA VAL A 212 16.04 2.33 -0.51
C VAL A 212 17.45 1.93 -0.06
N ASP A 213 18.31 2.92 0.13
CA ASP A 213 19.56 2.70 0.85
C ASP A 213 19.23 2.49 2.34
N GLY A 214 19.60 1.31 2.87
CA GLY A 214 19.31 0.94 4.24
C GLY A 214 20.03 1.81 5.26
N ASP A 215 21.29 2.13 5.00
CA ASP A 215 22.10 2.96 5.89
C ASP A 215 21.54 4.39 5.91
N ALA A 216 21.12 4.90 4.75
CA ALA A 216 20.45 6.20 4.69
C ALA A 216 19.10 6.18 5.42
N SER A 217 18.29 5.12 5.26
CA SER A 217 17.00 5.01 5.93
C SER A 217 17.11 4.87 7.44
N ASP A 218 18.14 4.18 7.93
CA ASP A 218 18.43 4.07 9.37
C ASP A 218 18.83 5.44 9.97
N ASP A 219 19.46 6.31 9.16
CA ASP A 219 19.72 7.72 9.47
C ASP A 219 18.47 8.62 9.26
N GLY A 220 17.34 8.04 8.87
CA GLY A 220 16.08 8.71 8.54
C GLY A 220 16.13 9.61 7.30
N ARG A 221 17.04 9.31 6.37
CA ARG A 221 17.08 9.89 5.02
C ARG A 221 16.46 8.92 4.01
N TRP A 222 15.64 9.45 3.11
CA TRP A 222 15.06 8.67 2.03
C TRP A 222 15.93 8.77 0.78
N GLU A 223 16.83 7.79 0.59
CA GLU A 223 17.59 7.66 -0.66
C GLU A 223 17.08 6.45 -1.45
N ILE A 224 16.46 6.73 -2.60
CA ILE A 224 15.91 5.70 -3.49
C ILE A 224 16.98 5.26 -4.49
N LEU A 225 17.37 3.99 -4.43
CA LEU A 225 18.39 3.40 -5.31
C LEU A 225 17.83 3.06 -6.70
N PHE A 226 16.63 2.46 -6.74
CA PHE A 226 15.91 2.10 -7.97
C PHE A 226 14.46 1.72 -7.67
N ALA A 227 13.62 1.78 -8.70
CA ALA A 227 12.28 1.20 -8.72
C ALA A 227 12.29 -0.19 -9.41
N TYR A 228 11.38 -1.07 -9.01
CA TYR A 228 11.22 -2.39 -9.66
C TYR A 228 10.44 -2.31 -10.97
N GLU A 229 9.71 -1.22 -11.17
CA GLU A 229 8.89 -0.96 -12.33
C GLU A 229 8.76 0.56 -12.53
N PRO A 230 8.44 1.04 -13.74
CA PRO A 230 8.21 2.46 -13.96
C PRO A 230 7.11 3.00 -13.06
N ILE A 231 7.38 4.13 -12.39
CA ILE A 231 6.43 4.81 -11.50
C ILE A 231 5.97 6.10 -12.16
N GLU A 232 4.65 6.31 -12.21
CA GLU A 232 4.06 7.54 -12.72
C GLU A 232 4.54 8.74 -11.90
N ASP A 233 4.97 9.81 -12.60
CA ASP A 233 5.56 11.02 -12.02
C ASP A 233 6.91 10.82 -11.31
N ALA A 234 7.59 9.70 -11.59
CA ALA A 234 8.99 9.50 -11.22
C ALA A 234 9.81 8.90 -12.39
N PRO A 235 9.83 9.55 -13.57
CA PRO A 235 10.50 9.03 -14.76
C PRO A 235 12.03 8.94 -14.63
N ASP A 236 12.61 9.71 -13.71
CA ASP A 236 14.06 9.76 -13.49
C ASP A 236 14.57 8.67 -12.55
N LEU A 237 13.68 7.90 -11.90
CA LEU A 237 14.07 6.77 -11.07
C LEU A 237 14.59 5.61 -11.95
N PRO A 238 15.81 5.10 -11.69
CA PRO A 238 16.30 3.91 -12.38
C PRO A 238 15.37 2.72 -12.16
N VAL A 239 15.10 1.93 -13.21
CA VAL A 239 14.31 0.69 -13.11
C VAL A 239 15.23 -0.53 -13.20
N ARG A 240 15.08 -1.51 -12.30
CA ARG A 240 15.92 -2.72 -12.25
C ARG A 240 15.15 -4.02 -11.98
#